data_AF-A0AAU3GNV1-F1
#
_entry.id   AF-A0AAU3GNV1-F1
#
_cell.length_a   1.000
_cell.length_b   1.000
_cell.length_c   1.000
_cell.angle_alpha   90.00
_cell.angle_beta   90.00
_cell.angle_gamma   90.00
#
_symmetry.space_group_name_H-M   'P 1'
#
loop_
_entity.id
_entity.type
_entity.pdbx_description
1 polymer ?
#
loop_
_entity_poly.entity_id
_entity_poly.type
_entity_poly.pdbx_seq_one_letter_code
_entity_poly.pdbx_strand_id
1 'polypeptide(L)'
;MPALHVEAAALVGRRPAAAVRQIAEDLQTCLARRNIPAYVYFLEDGQAAVSLWQGLLARVDGRIIWWTSPHPSRRGGVLRTFAFAPATAAARLAEHYATLRARPLPELFAHPE
;
A
#
# COMPACT_ATOMS: atom_id res chain seq x y z
N MET A 1 -9.58 -31.64 -37.45
CA MET A 1 -8.69 -31.66 -36.28
C MET A 1 -9.24 -30.68 -35.24
N PRO A 2 -10.05 -31.15 -34.28
CA PRO A 2 -10.51 -30.34 -33.16
C PRO A 2 -9.58 -30.55 -31.96
N ALA A 3 -9.30 -29.46 -31.24
CA ALA A 3 -8.90 -29.36 -29.84
C ALA A 3 -7.88 -28.23 -29.72
N LEU A 4 -8.34 -27.11 -29.17
CA LEU A 4 -7.69 -26.37 -28.09
C LEU A 4 -8.71 -25.29 -27.66
N HIS A 5 -9.90 -25.75 -27.27
CA HIS A 5 -10.60 -25.12 -26.15
C HIS A 5 -9.79 -25.49 -24.91
N VAL A 6 -8.80 -24.68 -24.58
CA VAL A 6 -8.23 -24.70 -23.23
C VAL A 6 -9.14 -23.79 -22.41
N GLU A 7 -9.99 -24.43 -21.63
CA GLU A 7 -10.62 -23.97 -20.39
C GLU A 7 -10.11 -22.60 -19.92
N ALA A 8 -10.86 -21.51 -20.07
CA ALA A 8 -11.97 -21.14 -19.18
C ALA A 8 -11.69 -21.44 -17.68
N ALA A 9 -11.62 -20.37 -16.87
CA ALA A 9 -11.98 -20.34 -15.45
C ALA A 9 -10.91 -20.44 -14.33
N ALA A 10 -9.69 -19.89 -14.49
CA ALA A 10 -8.78 -19.71 -13.34
C ALA A 10 -8.06 -18.34 -13.21
N LEU A 11 -8.46 -17.32 -13.98
CA LEU A 11 -7.96 -15.94 -13.86
C LEU A 11 -8.84 -15.03 -13.00
N VAL A 12 -9.68 -15.62 -12.14
CA VAL A 12 -10.30 -14.85 -11.06
C VAL A 12 -9.27 -14.76 -9.96
N GLY A 13 -8.37 -13.77 -10.06
CA GLY A 13 -7.54 -13.35 -8.93
C GLY A 13 -8.44 -13.31 -7.70
N ARG A 14 -8.04 -14.04 -6.65
CA ARG A 14 -8.88 -14.31 -5.47
C ARG A 14 -9.50 -12.99 -5.03
N ARG A 15 -10.82 -12.84 -5.19
CA ARG A 15 -11.48 -11.57 -4.81
C ARG A 15 -11.09 -11.29 -3.37
N PRO A 16 -10.54 -10.10 -3.07
CA PRO A 16 -10.14 -9.78 -1.71
C PRO A 16 -11.37 -9.94 -0.81
N ALA A 17 -11.15 -10.46 0.39
CA ALA A 17 -12.23 -10.56 1.37
C ALA A 17 -12.87 -9.17 1.55
N ALA A 18 -14.19 -9.11 1.78
CA ALA A 18 -14.91 -7.85 1.92
C ALA A 18 -14.27 -6.93 2.98
N ALA A 19 -13.74 -7.51 4.07
CA ALA A 19 -13.00 -6.78 5.10
C ALA A 19 -11.73 -6.09 4.58
N VAL A 20 -10.95 -6.75 3.72
CA VAL A 20 -9.73 -6.18 3.12
C VAL A 20 -10.09 -4.96 2.27
N ARG A 21 -11.10 -5.11 1.41
CA ARG A 21 -11.62 -4.03 0.57
C ARG A 21 -12.08 -2.85 1.42
N GLN A 22 -12.94 -3.11 2.40
CA GLN A 22 -13.48 -2.07 3.27
C GLN A 22 -12.37 -1.30 3.99
N ILE A 23 -11.42 -2.00 4.62
CA ILE A 23 -10.31 -1.36 5.34
C ILE A 23 -9.43 -0.52 4.40
N ALA A 24 -9.17 -1.00 3.18
CA ALA A 24 -8.36 -0.27 2.20
C ALA A 24 -9.08 0.99 1.68
N GLU A 25 -10.38 0.90 1.39
CA GLU A 25 -11.22 2.03 0.95
C GLU A 25 -11.42 3.05 2.07
N ASP A 26 -11.60 2.61 3.32
CA ASP A 26 -11.66 3.47 4.50
C ASP A 26 -10.33 4.19 4.74
N LEU A 27 -9.21 3.48 4.56
CA LEU A 27 -7.87 4.08 4.66
C LEU A 27 -7.68 5.15 3.58
N GLN A 28 -8.02 4.84 2.33
CA GLN A 28 -7.96 5.80 1.23
C GLN A 28 -8.82 7.04 1.53
N THR A 29 -10.03 6.84 2.05
CA THR A 29 -10.93 7.93 2.44
C THR A 29 -10.33 8.79 3.56
N CYS A 30 -9.74 8.16 4.58
CA CYS A 30 -9.06 8.88 5.67
C CYS A 30 -7.85 9.69 5.17
N LEU A 31 -7.10 9.17 4.20
CA LEU A 31 -5.97 9.87 3.57
C LEU A 31 -6.44 11.03 2.68
N ALA A 32 -7.52 10.83 1.91
CA ALA A 32 -8.11 11.86 1.07
C ALA A 32 -8.58 13.06 1.91
N ARG A 33 -9.21 12.82 3.07
CA ARG A 33 -9.58 13.89 4.03
C ARG A 33 -8.40 14.71 4.54
N ARG A 34 -7.18 14.19 4.40
CA ARG A 34 -5.92 14.86 4.78
C ARG A 34 -5.17 15.43 3.57
N ASN A 35 -5.80 15.48 2.40
CA ASN A 35 -5.20 15.90 1.13
C ASN A 35 -3.96 15.08 0.72
N ILE A 36 -3.97 13.78 1.05
CA ILE A 36 -2.89 12.87 0.68
C ILE A 36 -3.38 11.96 -0.46
N PRO A 37 -2.74 12.00 -1.64
CA PRO A 37 -3.08 11.09 -2.72
C PRO A 37 -2.71 9.66 -2.33
N ALA A 38 -3.62 8.73 -2.60
CA ALA A 38 -3.40 7.31 -2.32
C ALA A 38 -4.10 6.43 -3.36
N TYR A 39 -3.40 5.39 -3.80
CA TYR A 39 -3.88 4.43 -4.79
C TYR A 39 -3.98 3.04 -4.17
N VAL A 40 -5.12 2.39 -4.34
CA VAL A 40 -5.39 1.05 -3.80
C VAL A 40 -5.22 0.01 -4.90
N TYR A 41 -4.45 -1.03 -4.60
CA TYR A 41 -4.23 -2.19 -5.45
C TYR A 41 -4.62 -3.44 -4.70
N PHE A 42 -5.43 -4.30 -5.30
CA PHE A 42 -5.75 -5.62 -4.75
C PHE A 42 -4.77 -6.64 -5.30
N LEU A 43 -4.19 -7.43 -4.40
CA LEU A 43 -3.18 -8.41 -4.72
C LEU A 43 -3.80 -9.81 -4.87
N GLU A 44 -3.10 -10.69 -5.57
CA GLU A 44 -3.53 -12.07 -5.81
C GLU A 44 -3.58 -12.93 -4.54
N ASP A 45 -2.81 -12.55 -3.52
CA ASP A 45 -2.79 -13.19 -2.19
C ASP A 45 -4.01 -12.81 -1.33
N GLY A 46 -4.91 -11.96 -1.85
CA GLY A 46 -6.11 -11.50 -1.16
C GLY A 46 -5.88 -10.29 -0.26
N GLN A 47 -4.66 -9.74 -0.21
CA GLN A 47 -4.36 -8.49 0.50
C GLN A 47 -4.62 -7.27 -0.38
N ALA A 48 -4.59 -6.07 0.23
CA ALA A 48 -4.54 -4.81 -0.50
C ALA A 48 -3.22 -4.07 -0.22
N ALA A 49 -2.75 -3.34 -1.21
CA ALA A 49 -1.65 -2.40 -1.11
C ALA A 49 -2.17 -0.99 -1.35
N VAL A 50 -1.88 -0.07 -0.42
CA VAL A 50 -2.23 1.35 -0.54
C VAL A 50 -0.93 2.13 -0.71
N SER A 51 -0.69 2.64 -1.91
CA SER A 51 0.51 3.40 -2.28
C SER A 51 0.25 4.90 -2.13
N LEU A 52 1.09 5.60 -1.36
CA LEU A 52 0.93 7.04 -1.09
C LEU A 52 2.05 7.86 -1.76
N TRP A 53 3.27 7.33 -1.77
CA TRP A 53 4.46 8.00 -2.31
C TRP A 53 5.56 6.97 -2.61
N GLN A 54 6.61 7.38 -3.33
CA GLN A 54 7.77 6.52 -3.54
C GLN A 54 8.37 6.10 -2.19
N GLY A 55 8.44 4.79 -1.96
CA GLY A 55 8.93 4.22 -0.71
C GLY A 55 7.92 4.22 0.45
N LEU A 56 6.67 4.69 0.26
CA LEU A 56 5.61 4.64 1.27
C LEU A 56 4.41 3.84 0.77
N LEU A 57 4.40 2.57 1.15
CA LEU A 57 3.37 1.59 0.81
C LEU A 57 2.80 0.97 2.10
N ALA A 58 1.50 1.07 2.27
CA ALA A 58 0.77 0.34 3.30
C ALA A 58 0.18 -0.96 2.72
N ARG A 59 0.14 -2.01 3.53
CA ARG A 59 -0.46 -3.30 3.21
C ARG A 59 -1.61 -3.57 4.18
N VAL A 60 -2.62 -4.29 3.71
CA VAL A 60 -3.85 -4.60 4.44
C VAL A 60 -4.20 -6.07 4.24
N ASP A 61 -4.34 -6.83 5.32
CA ASP A 61 -4.73 -8.26 5.33
C ASP A 61 -6.16 -8.50 5.81
N GLY A 62 -6.92 -7.44 6.09
CA GLY A 62 -8.27 -7.53 6.63
C GLY A 62 -8.34 -7.47 8.15
N ARG A 63 -7.20 -7.38 8.85
CA ARG A 63 -7.12 -7.22 10.31
C ARG A 63 -6.24 -6.05 10.72
N ILE A 64 -5.10 -5.91 10.05
CA ILE A 64 -4.13 -4.86 10.32
C ILE A 64 -3.75 -4.12 9.05
N ILE A 65 -3.29 -2.89 9.25
CA ILE A 65 -2.65 -2.06 8.25
C ILE A 65 -1.20 -1.93 8.68
N TRP A 66 -0.25 -2.35 7.86
CA TRP A 66 1.19 -2.22 8.18
C TRP A 66 1.97 -1.59 7.05
N TRP A 67 3.04 -0.90 7.39
CA TRP A 67 3.92 -0.22 6.45
C TRP A 67 5.34 -0.13 6.99
N THR A 68 6.26 0.25 6.12
CA THR A 68 7.62 0.59 6.51
C THR A 68 7.70 2.08 6.85
N SER A 69 8.18 2.39 8.06
CA SER A 69 8.46 3.76 8.48
C SER A 69 9.69 4.30 7.73
N PRO A 70 9.67 5.57 7.30
CA PRO A 70 10.84 6.22 6.69
C PRO A 70 11.92 6.57 7.72
N HIS A 71 11.65 6.39 9.01
CA HIS A 71 12.60 6.57 10.09
C HIS A 71 13.33 5.24 10.34
N PRO A 72 14.67 5.23 10.33
CA PRO A 72 15.41 4.04 10.70
C PRO A 72 15.15 3.69 12.16
N SER A 73 15.18 2.40 12.46
CA SER A 73 15.24 1.91 13.84
C SER A 73 16.49 2.45 14.55
N ARG A 74 16.54 2.34 15.88
CA ARG A 74 17.73 2.74 16.69
C ARG A 74 19.04 2.07 16.23
N ARG A 75 18.96 0.95 15.51
CA ARG A 75 20.11 0.21 14.95
C ARG A 75 20.33 0.49 13.45
N GLY A 76 19.69 1.51 12.88
CA GLY A 76 19.82 1.88 11.46
C GLY A 76 18.97 1.06 10.49
N GLY A 77 18.35 -0.05 10.94
CA GLY A 77 17.55 -0.93 10.09
C GLY A 77 16.14 -0.42 9.79
N VAL A 78 15.49 -1.03 8.80
CA VAL A 78 14.11 -0.77 8.37
C VAL A 78 13.13 -1.03 9.52
N LEU A 79 12.30 -0.04 9.85
CA LEU A 79 11.29 -0.18 10.90
C LEU A 79 9.93 -0.47 10.27
N ARG A 80 9.36 -1.66 10.52
CA ARG A 80 7.97 -1.97 10.18
C ARG A 80 7.06 -1.54 11.34
N THR A 81 5.96 -0.88 11.02
CA THR A 81 4.95 -0.44 11.99
C THR A 81 3.56 -0.82 11.50
N PHE A 82 2.57 -0.73 12.38
CA PHE A 82 1.19 -1.12 12.06
C PHE A 82 0.16 -0.31 12.86
N ALA A 83 -1.09 -0.41 12.42
CA ALA A 83 -2.28 0.05 13.12
C ALA A 83 -3.48 -0.83 12.74
N PHE A 84 -4.45 -0.95 13.65
CA PHE A 84 -5.69 -1.68 13.41
C PHE A 84 -6.76 -0.81 12.74
N ALA A 85 -6.82 0.47 13.12
CA ALA A 85 -7.83 1.40 12.64
C ALA A 85 -7.33 2.22 11.43
N PRO A 86 -8.12 2.34 10.34
CA PRO A 86 -7.78 3.17 9.18
C PRO A 86 -7.46 4.62 9.53
N ALA A 87 -8.21 5.23 10.45
CA ALA A 87 -7.98 6.60 10.87
C ALA A 87 -6.61 6.80 11.54
N THR A 88 -6.21 5.88 12.42
CA THR A 88 -4.90 5.90 13.10
C THR A 88 -3.77 5.63 12.12
N ALA A 89 -3.95 4.68 11.19
CA ALA A 89 -3.00 4.43 10.13
C ALA A 89 -2.81 5.68 9.26
N ALA A 90 -3.90 6.32 8.82
CA ALA A 90 -3.87 7.52 8.01
C ALA A 90 -3.15 8.70 8.69
N ALA A 91 -3.36 8.88 10.00
CA ALA A 91 -2.67 9.94 10.75
C ALA A 91 -1.14 9.72 10.75
N ARG A 92 -0.67 8.50 11.05
CA ARG A 92 0.76 8.18 11.07
C ARG A 92 1.39 8.20 9.67
N LEU A 93 0.66 7.69 8.68
CA LEU A 93 1.08 7.73 7.28
C LEU A 93 1.20 9.17 6.77
N ALA A 94 0.34 10.09 7.23
CA ALA A 94 0.43 11.50 6.89
C ALA A 94 1.73 12.15 7.38
N GLU A 95 2.15 11.86 8.62
CA GLU A 95 3.44 12.31 9.15
C GLU A 95 4.59 11.79 8.30
N HIS A 96 4.59 10.48 7.97
CA HIS A 96 5.62 9.87 7.15
C HIS A 96 5.65 10.42 5.72
N TYR A 97 4.48 10.67 5.14
CA TYR A 97 4.34 11.28 3.82
C TYR A 97 4.96 12.69 3.81
N ALA A 98 4.66 13.52 4.81
CA ALA A 98 5.27 14.84 4.94
C ALA A 98 6.80 14.77 5.07
N THR A 99 7.31 13.84 5.89
CA THR A 99 8.76 13.62 6.03
C THR A 99 9.42 13.22 4.71
N LEU A 100 8.81 12.29 3.96
CA LEU A 100 9.37 11.83 2.70
C LEU A 100 9.28 12.87 1.59
N ARG A 101 8.19 13.64 1.54
CA ARG A 101 7.99 14.70 0.55
C ARG A 101 8.93 15.89 0.74
N ALA A 102 9.39 16.13 1.98
CA ALA A 102 10.38 17.17 2.28
C ALA A 102 11.81 16.77 1.92
N ARG A 103 12.09 15.49 1.65
CA ARG A 103 13.41 15.05 1.20
C ARG A 103 13.53 15.28 -0.31
N PRO A 104 14.71 15.71 -0.80
CA PRO A 104 14.97 15.67 -2.24
C PRO A 104 14.77 14.22 -2.71
N LEU A 105 13.96 14.05 -3.75
CA LEU A 105 13.84 12.76 -4.43
C LEU A 105 15.26 12.31 -4.80
N PRO A 106 15.71 11.12 -4.37
CA PRO A 106 16.95 10.57 -4.90
C PRO A 106 16.79 10.54 -6.43
N GLU A 107 17.78 11.04 -7.17
CA GLU A 107 17.84 10.94 -8.62
C GLU A 107 17.99 9.47 -9.04
N LEU A 108 16.96 8.66 -8.82
CA LEU A 108 16.95 7.23 -9.16
C LEU A 108 16.57 6.99 -10.62
N PHE A 109 16.39 8.06 -11.41
CA PHE A 109 16.13 8.03 -12.85
C PHE A 109 17.06 8.97 -13.63
N ALA A 110 18.22 9.33 -13.10
CA ALA A 110 19.29 9.88 -13.94
C ALA A 110 19.81 8.73 -14.82
N HIS A 111 19.19 8.54 -15.98
CA HIS A 111 19.76 7.74 -17.05
C HIS A 111 21.12 8.37 -17.42
N PRO A 112 22.24 7.63 -17.40
CA PRO A 112 23.42 8.08 -18.13
C PRO A 112 23.07 8.07 -19.62
N GLU A 113 23.30 9.20 -20.29
CA GLU A 113 23.30 9.32 -21.77
C GLU A 113 24.35 8.41 -22.42
#